data_AF-A0ABD1BVW2-F1
#
_entry.id   AF-A0ABD1BVW2-F1
#
_cell.length_a   1.000
_cell.length_b   1.000
_cell.length_c   1.000
_cell.angle_alpha   90.00
_cell.angle_beta   90.00
_cell.angle_gamma   90.00
#
_symmetry.space_group_name_H-M   'P 1'
#
loop_
_entity.id
_entity.type
_entity.pdbx_description
1 polymer ?
#
loop_
_entity_poly.entity_id
_entity_poly.type
_entity_poly.pdbx_seq_one_letter_code
_entity_poly.pdbx_strand_id
1 'polypeptide(L)'
;MLAPNLRYLEVNNVDDLEEIINKEKACQVENSGNILPLPKLIKLHLQLAPKLKNIYWSPLPFPCLQKIYVYRCPNLKKLPLYSKSGKHGENGLIITYKEKEWIEGVEWEDEATKTRFLSSCQLKV
;
A
#
# COMPACT_ATOMS: atom_id res chain seq x y z
N MET A 1 -13.32 -2.27 6.63
CA MET A 1 -14.13 -1.48 5.67
C MET A 1 -13.92 -2.16 4.34
N LEU A 2 -14.99 -2.45 3.61
CA LEU A 2 -14.91 -3.03 2.27
C LEU A 2 -15.29 -1.96 1.26
N ALA A 3 -14.46 -1.74 0.24
CA ALA A 3 -14.73 -0.77 -0.81
C ALA A 3 -14.48 -1.42 -2.19
N PRO A 4 -15.34 -2.36 -2.61
CA PRO A 4 -15.09 -3.23 -3.77
C PRO A 4 -15.00 -2.48 -5.11
N ASN A 5 -15.55 -1.27 -5.18
CA ASN A 5 -15.53 -0.42 -6.37
C ASN A 5 -14.57 0.78 -6.26
N LEU A 6 -13.83 0.91 -5.15
CA LEU A 6 -12.90 2.02 -4.98
C LEU A 6 -11.72 1.87 -5.95
N ARG A 7 -11.49 2.89 -6.77
CA ARG A 7 -10.40 2.94 -7.76
C ARG A 7 -9.24 3.84 -7.32
N TYR A 8 -9.53 4.84 -6.50
CA TYR A 8 -8.57 5.84 -6.04
C TYR A 8 -8.75 6.00 -4.53
N LEU A 9 -7.68 5.81 -3.77
CA LEU A 9 -7.66 6.07 -2.34
C LEU A 9 -6.61 7.16 -2.08
N GLU A 10 -7.04 8.24 -1.44
CA GLU A 10 -6.19 9.36 -1.06
C GLU A 10 -6.30 9.58 0.45
N VAL A 11 -5.15 9.65 1.11
CA VAL A 11 -4.99 10.14 2.49
C VAL A 11 -4.11 11.37 2.39
N ASN A 12 -4.63 12.51 2.81
CA ASN A 12 -3.94 13.79 2.73
C ASN A 12 -4.16 14.60 4.01
N ASN A 13 -3.07 15.02 4.65
CA ASN A 13 -3.08 15.92 5.80
C ASN A 13 -3.88 15.36 6.99
N VAL A 14 -3.49 14.17 7.47
CA VAL A 14 -4.17 13.48 8.58
C VAL A 14 -3.16 13.09 9.65
N ASP A 15 -3.18 13.80 10.77
CA ASP A 15 -2.16 13.68 11.82
C ASP A 15 -2.34 12.47 12.74
N ASP A 16 -3.58 12.00 12.92
CA ASP A 16 -3.93 10.95 13.89
C ASP A 16 -4.24 9.58 13.27
N LEU A 17 -4.20 9.47 11.93
CA LEU A 17 -4.50 8.21 11.26
C LEU A 17 -3.33 7.24 11.40
N GLU A 18 -3.52 6.14 12.14
CA GLU A 18 -2.51 5.09 12.27
C GLU A 18 -2.67 3.97 11.23
N GLU A 19 -3.92 3.67 10.84
CA GLU A 19 -4.26 2.59 9.91
C GLU A 19 -5.40 3.00 8.98
N ILE A 20 -5.30 2.66 7.68
CA ILE A 20 -6.38 2.94 6.71
C ILE A 20 -7.54 1.94 6.86
N ILE A 21 -7.20 0.66 7.09
CA ILE A 21 -8.18 -0.40 7.31
C ILE A 21 -7.82 -1.11 8.62
N ASN A 22 -8.65 -0.89 9.64
CA ASN A 22 -8.51 -1.51 10.96
C ASN A 22 -8.65 -3.05 10.90
N LYS A 23 -7.77 -3.73 11.63
CA LYS A 23 -7.70 -5.18 11.88
C LYS A 23 -9.04 -5.84 12.24
N GLU A 24 -9.87 -5.24 13.09
CA GLU A 24 -11.16 -5.83 13.51
C GLU A 24 -12.11 -6.04 12.33
N LYS A 25 -12.13 -5.10 11.38
CA LYS A 25 -12.94 -5.19 10.17
C LYS A 25 -12.34 -6.13 9.13
N ALA A 26 -11.14 -6.63 9.35
CA ALA A 26 -10.47 -7.55 8.46
C ALA A 26 -10.59 -9.02 8.91
N CYS A 27 -10.62 -9.29 10.21
CA CYS A 27 -10.93 -10.63 10.73
C CYS A 27 -12.34 -11.09 10.31
N GLN A 28 -13.30 -10.16 10.16
CA GLN A 28 -14.63 -10.46 9.61
C GLN A 28 -14.58 -10.90 8.13
N VAL A 29 -13.60 -10.39 7.38
CA VAL A 29 -13.43 -10.62 5.94
C VAL A 29 -12.80 -12.00 5.68
N GLU A 30 -11.85 -12.41 6.52
CA GLU A 30 -11.21 -13.73 6.43
C GLU A 30 -12.17 -14.89 6.72
N ASN A 31 -13.06 -14.73 7.71
CA ASN A 31 -14.06 -15.75 8.05
C ASN A 31 -15.20 -15.88 7.01
N SER A 32 -15.39 -14.88 6.15
CA SER A 32 -16.45 -14.83 5.13
C SER A 32 -16.04 -15.35 3.74
N GLY A 33 -14.78 -15.79 3.59
CA GLY A 33 -14.24 -16.31 2.34
C GLY A 33 -13.70 -15.20 1.43
N ASN A 34 -12.39 -15.09 1.28
CA ASN A 34 -11.65 -14.39 0.21
C ASN A 34 -12.19 -13.02 -0.28
N ILE A 35 -12.89 -12.25 0.54
CA ILE A 35 -13.35 -10.92 0.11
C ILE A 35 -12.14 -9.98 0.13
N LEU A 36 -11.67 -9.58 -1.03
CA LEU A 36 -10.62 -8.57 -1.12
C LEU A 36 -11.19 -7.20 -0.70
N PRO A 37 -10.52 -6.42 0.19
CA PRO A 37 -11.06 -5.15 0.64
C PRO A 37 -11.04 -4.06 -0.44
N LEU A 38 -10.06 -4.13 -1.35
CA LEU A 38 -9.75 -3.11 -2.36
C LEU A 38 -9.41 -3.74 -3.74
N PRO A 39 -10.28 -4.60 -4.30
CA PRO A 39 -9.97 -5.38 -5.49
C PRO A 39 -9.79 -4.52 -6.74
N LYS A 40 -10.52 -3.40 -6.86
CA LYS A 40 -10.48 -2.49 -8.02
C LYS A 40 -9.59 -1.27 -7.82
N LEU A 41 -8.80 -1.22 -6.75
CA LEU A 41 -7.94 -0.07 -6.47
C LEU A 41 -6.85 0.04 -7.54
N ILE A 42 -6.72 1.23 -8.15
CA ILE A 42 -5.76 1.55 -9.21
C ILE A 42 -4.65 2.46 -8.68
N LYS A 43 -4.98 3.43 -7.82
CA LYS A 43 -4.02 4.37 -7.26
C LYS A 43 -4.21 4.54 -5.76
N LEU A 44 -3.08 4.52 -5.05
CA LEU A 44 -2.96 4.88 -3.65
C LEU A 44 -2.11 6.14 -3.52
N HIS A 45 -2.63 7.18 -2.88
CA HIS A 45 -1.93 8.44 -2.65
C HIS A 45 -1.90 8.71 -1.15
N LEU A 46 -0.70 8.73 -0.58
CA LEU A 46 -0.47 8.96 0.85
C LEU A 46 0.41 10.19 1.00
N GLN A 47 -0.14 11.21 1.66
CA GLN A 47 0.50 12.50 1.81
C GLN A 47 0.24 13.08 3.19
N LEU A 48 1.28 13.60 3.84
CA LEU A 48 1.15 14.33 5.12
C LEU A 48 0.38 13.49 6.17
N ALA A 49 0.82 12.25 6.39
CA ALA A 49 0.21 11.32 7.32
C ALA A 49 1.26 10.79 8.31
N PRO A 50 1.69 11.61 9.28
CA PRO A 50 2.86 11.33 10.11
C PRO A 50 2.71 10.10 11.01
N LYS A 51 1.50 9.79 11.49
CA LYS A 51 1.25 8.62 12.36
C LYS A 51 0.85 7.35 11.61
N LEU A 52 0.70 7.40 10.28
CA LEU A 52 0.27 6.26 9.49
C LEU A 52 1.35 5.18 9.52
N LYS A 53 1.03 4.02 10.10
CA LYS A 53 1.94 2.88 10.26
C LYS A 53 1.70 1.81 9.20
N ASN A 54 0.43 1.51 8.92
CA ASN A 54 0.02 0.44 8.02
C ASN A 54 -1.18 0.86 7.17
N ILE A 55 -1.26 0.35 5.94
CA ILE A 55 -2.48 0.47 5.12
C ILE A 55 -3.44 -0.68 5.43
N TYR A 56 -2.90 -1.89 5.50
CA TYR A 56 -3.59 -3.13 5.87
C TYR A 56 -2.58 -4.05 6.58
N TRP A 57 -3.08 -4.92 7.45
CA TRP A 57 -2.26 -5.74 8.35
C TRP A 57 -1.69 -7.00 7.70
N SER A 58 -2.21 -7.41 6.52
CA SER A 58 -1.69 -8.53 5.74
C SER A 58 -1.41 -8.11 4.28
N PRO A 59 -0.53 -8.81 3.55
CA PRO A 59 -0.32 -8.56 2.13
C PRO A 59 -1.58 -8.80 1.29
N LEU A 60 -1.80 -7.97 0.26
CA LEU A 60 -2.96 -8.07 -0.64
C LEU A 60 -2.54 -8.24 -2.10
N PRO A 61 -3.30 -9.00 -2.91
CA PRO A 61 -2.96 -9.23 -4.32
C PRO A 61 -3.12 -7.97 -5.19
N PHE A 62 -4.01 -7.03 -4.85
CA PHE A 62 -4.22 -5.78 -5.59
C PHE A 62 -4.21 -5.91 -7.13
N PRO A 63 -5.14 -6.68 -7.72
CA PRO A 63 -5.06 -7.06 -9.13
C PRO A 63 -5.12 -5.87 -10.11
N CYS A 64 -5.62 -4.71 -9.66
CA CYS A 64 -5.73 -3.50 -10.48
C CYS A 64 -4.74 -2.39 -10.11
N LEU A 65 -3.94 -2.53 -9.04
CA LEU A 65 -3.13 -1.44 -8.52
C LEU A 65 -1.95 -1.17 -9.45
N GLN A 66 -1.80 0.10 -9.81
CA GLN A 66 -0.82 0.58 -10.77
C GLN A 66 0.12 1.64 -10.19
N LYS A 67 -0.33 2.41 -9.20
CA LYS A 67 0.43 3.53 -8.66
C LYS A 67 0.31 3.64 -7.14
N ILE A 68 1.45 3.79 -6.48
CA ILE A 68 1.55 4.24 -5.09
C ILE A 68 2.34 5.55 -5.08
N TYR A 69 1.83 6.55 -4.37
CA TYR A 69 2.57 7.78 -4.07
C TYR A 69 2.68 7.95 -2.56
N VAL A 70 3.89 8.20 -2.08
CA VAL A 70 4.16 8.45 -0.65
C VAL A 70 4.92 9.76 -0.48
N TYR A 71 4.42 10.63 0.39
CA TYR A 71 5.07 11.87 0.78
C TYR A 71 4.75 12.22 2.23
N ARG A 72 5.76 12.56 3.03
CA ARG A 72 5.63 12.92 4.44
C ARG A 72 4.81 11.91 5.24
N CYS A 73 5.13 10.63 5.09
CA CYS A 73 4.56 9.51 5.84
C CYS A 73 5.69 8.73 6.57
N PRO A 74 6.44 9.37 7.48
CA PRO A 74 7.67 8.81 8.08
C PRO A 74 7.48 7.50 8.85
N ASN A 75 6.29 7.25 9.39
CA ASN A 75 6.00 6.01 10.14
C ASN A 75 5.47 4.87 9.27
N LEU A 76 5.22 5.10 7.98
CA LEU A 76 4.71 4.08 7.06
C LEU A 76 5.86 3.15 6.66
N LYS A 77 6.11 2.13 7.47
CA LYS A 77 7.20 1.17 7.24
C LYS A 77 6.79 -0.04 6.42
N LYS A 78 5.49 -0.32 6.29
CA LYS A 78 4.99 -1.50 5.57
C LYS A 78 3.97 -1.13 4.52
N LEU A 79 4.11 -1.78 3.36
CA LEU A 79 3.09 -1.79 2.32
C LEU A 79 2.43 -3.18 2.32
N PRO A 80 1.10 -3.29 2.15
CA PRO A 80 0.42 -4.58 2.08
C PRO A 80 0.63 -5.24 0.72
N LEU A 81 1.90 -5.45 0.36
CA LEU A 81 2.35 -6.02 -0.90
C LEU A 81 3.19 -7.27 -0.62
N TYR A 82 3.05 -8.26 -1.50
CA TYR A 82 3.96 -9.38 -1.62
C TYR A 82 4.40 -9.51 -3.09
N SER A 83 5.30 -10.44 -3.38
CA SER A 83 5.96 -10.60 -4.67
C SER A 83 5.02 -10.69 -5.88
N LYS A 84 3.75 -11.08 -5.71
CA LYS A 84 2.74 -11.14 -6.79
C LYS A 84 1.68 -10.04 -6.77
N SER A 85 1.77 -9.07 -5.85
CA SER A 85 0.81 -7.95 -5.76
C SER A 85 0.84 -7.01 -6.96
N GLY A 86 -0.26 -6.30 -7.23
CA GLY A 86 -0.36 -5.36 -8.35
C GLY A 86 -0.81 -6.02 -9.66
N LYS A 87 -0.95 -5.22 -10.72
CA LYS A 87 -1.30 -5.73 -12.05
C LYS A 87 -0.21 -6.68 -12.57
N HIS A 88 -0.60 -7.90 -12.94
CA HIS A 88 0.29 -8.88 -13.58
C HIS A 88 0.61 -8.43 -15.02
N GLY A 89 1.89 -8.37 -15.38
CA GLY A 89 2.39 -7.90 -16.68
C GLY A 89 3.49 -6.84 -16.53
N GLU A 90 4.57 -7.01 -17.29
CA GLU A 90 5.84 -6.27 -17.25
C GLU A 90 5.65 -4.75 -16.99
N ASN A 91 6.19 -4.26 -15.86
CA ASN A 91 6.10 -2.87 -15.34
C ASN A 91 4.77 -2.44 -14.66
N GLY A 92 4.00 -3.38 -14.11
CA GLY A 92 2.61 -3.14 -13.67
C GLY A 92 2.34 -2.19 -12.48
N LEU A 93 3.25 -2.02 -11.52
CA LEU A 93 3.04 -1.17 -10.33
C LEU A 93 4.23 -0.23 -10.11
N ILE A 94 3.99 1.08 -10.18
CA ILE A 94 4.99 2.12 -9.93
C ILE A 94 4.82 2.65 -8.51
N ILE A 95 5.91 2.69 -7.73
CA ILE A 95 5.93 3.30 -6.41
C ILE A 95 6.75 4.58 -6.51
N THR A 96 6.13 5.72 -6.26
CA THR A 96 6.77 7.02 -6.29
C THR A 96 6.82 7.61 -4.89
N TYR A 97 7.95 8.21 -4.52
CA TYR A 97 8.15 8.76 -3.18
C TYR A 97 9.01 10.01 -3.22
N LYS A 98 9.00 10.81 -2.15
CA LYS A 98 9.80 12.03 -2.06
C LYS A 98 10.96 11.94 -1.07
N GLU A 99 10.82 11.16 0.00
CA GLU A 99 11.86 10.99 1.03
C GLU A 99 12.69 9.72 0.80
N LYS A 100 14.02 9.84 0.66
CA LYS A 100 14.90 8.68 0.50
C LYS A 100 14.95 7.82 1.77
N GLU A 101 14.90 8.47 2.91
CA GLU A 101 14.90 7.85 4.23
C GLU A 101 13.67 6.95 4.42
N TRP A 102 12.55 7.29 3.77
CA TRP A 102 11.35 6.46 3.80
C TRP A 102 11.61 5.11 3.13
N ILE A 103 12.09 5.09 1.88
CA ILE A 103 12.26 3.83 1.14
C ILE A 103 13.32 2.92 1.78
N GLU A 104 14.36 3.52 2.39
CA GLU A 104 15.40 2.80 3.14
C GLU A 104 14.85 2.14 4.41
N GLY A 105 13.82 2.74 5.02
CA GLY A 105 13.13 2.23 6.21
C GLY A 105 11.96 1.29 5.93
N VAL A 106 11.64 1.00 4.66
CA VAL A 106 10.55 0.07 4.31
C VAL A 106 10.94 -1.37 4.67
N GLU A 107 10.11 -1.99 5.51
CA GLU A 107 10.14 -3.40 5.86
C GLU A 107 9.29 -4.18 4.84
N TRP A 108 9.95 -4.90 3.94
CA TRP A 108 9.30 -5.72 2.92
C TRP A 108 8.87 -7.09 3.49
N GLU A 109 7.82 -7.68 2.91
CA GLU A 109 7.30 -8.99 3.32
C GLU A 109 8.34 -10.11 3.22
N ASP A 110 9.06 -10.15 2.10
CA ASP A 110 10.15 -11.09 1.83
C ASP A 110 11.16 -10.48 0.83
N GLU A 111 12.31 -11.13 0.66
CA GLU A 111 13.34 -10.64 -0.27
C GLU A 111 12.84 -10.59 -1.73
N ALA A 112 11.95 -11.50 -2.14
CA ALA A 112 11.39 -11.48 -3.51
C ALA A 112 10.52 -10.22 -3.75
N THR A 113 9.75 -9.82 -2.74
CA THR A 113 8.92 -8.62 -2.72
C THR A 113 9.79 -7.38 -2.79
N LYS A 114 10.85 -7.35 -1.96
CA LYS A 114 11.86 -6.29 -1.97
C LYS A 114 12.52 -6.14 -3.34
N THR A 115 13.09 -7.22 -3.89
CA THR A 115 13.75 -7.18 -5.21
C THR A 115 12.83 -6.69 -6.31
N ARG A 116 11.57 -7.17 -6.32
CA ARG A 116 10.60 -6.76 -7.35
C ARG A 116 10.25 -5.29 -7.25
N PHE A 117 9.91 -4.79 -6.06
CA PHE A 117 9.36 -3.44 -5.94
C PHE A 117 10.43 -2.37 -5.81
N LEU A 118 11.62 -2.66 -5.29
CA LEU A 118 12.73 -1.71 -5.31
C LEU A 118 13.12 -1.32 -6.74
N SER A 119 13.05 -2.24 -7.72
CA SER A 119 13.28 -1.90 -9.13
C SER A 119 12.17 -1.04 -9.74
N SER A 120 11.00 -0.99 -9.11
CA SER A 120 9.83 -0.20 -9.53
C SER A 120 9.65 1.11 -8.76
N CYS A 121 10.54 1.38 -7.79
CA CYS A 121 10.54 2.55 -6.93
C CYS A 121 11.23 3.73 -7.62
N GLN A 122 10.61 4.91 -7.59
CA GLN A 122 11.10 6.12 -8.24
C GLN A 122 11.06 7.30 -7.27
N LEU A 123 12.21 7.93 -7.05
CA LEU A 123 12.30 9.20 -6.33
C LEU A 123 11.74 10.32 -7.21
N LYS A 124 10.72 11.03 -6.71
CA LYS A 124 10.11 12.17 -7.38
C LYS A 124 10.73 13.46 -6.85
N VAL A 125 11.72 13.97 -7.59
CA VAL A 125 12.40 15.25 -7.35
C VAL A 125 11.41 16.40 -7.51
#